data_AF-A0A7F5R6B9-F1
#
_entry.id   AF-A0A7F5R6B9-F1
#
_cell.length_a   1.000
_cell.length_b   1.000
_cell.length_c   1.000
_cell.angle_alpha   90.00
_cell.angle_beta   90.00
_cell.angle_gamma   90.00
#
_symmetry.space_group_name_H-M   'P 1'
#
loop_
_entity.id
_entity.type
_entity.pdbx_description
1 polymer ?
#
loop_
_entity_poly.entity_id
_entity_poly.type
_entity_poly.pdbx_seq_one_letter_code
_entity_poly.pdbx_strand_id
1 'polypeptide(L)'
;MISMNRPTYQAIRQHAPDSPALVFCSSRKQTRLTASDLINYLAIDADPKQWLKCSEENIDMVVSTISDPDLKHFLPFGIGIHHAGLQERDRKTVEELFVNQKIQVLIATATLAWGVNFPAHLVVIKGTEYYDGKTKRYADMPITDVLQMMGRAGRPQFDTSGVACVFVHDLKKNFYKKFLYEPFPIESNLLEVLPDHVNAEIAAETVSTKENLVEYIKWTYFYRRLLQNPTYYNLDNIEEETVQTYLSDLIDSVIVELIKTNCISIALHEDLCYFKPTFFGHITSFYYLSHETVAHFQKQFKPTNSIDDLIQILCQSQEYALFPVRHNEDKINEKLIRDLGITTIKNGSTDS
;
A
#
# COMPACT_ATOMS: atom_id res chain seq x y z
N MET A 1 -8.76 1.68 19.25
CA MET A 1 -9.40 0.69 18.34
C MET A 1 -10.43 -0.23 19.01
N ILE A 2 -10.20 -0.76 20.23
CA ILE A 2 -11.18 -1.63 20.93
C ILE A 2 -12.52 -0.93 21.16
N SER A 3 -12.49 0.36 21.50
CA SER A 3 -13.68 1.21 21.68
C SER A 3 -14.61 1.27 20.46
N MET A 4 -14.12 0.92 19.26
CA MET A 4 -14.91 0.92 18.02
C MET A 4 -15.61 -0.42 17.75
N ASN A 5 -15.32 -1.50 18.49
CA ASN A 5 -15.96 -2.81 18.28
C ASN A 5 -17.46 -2.76 18.59
N ARG A 6 -17.86 -2.13 19.71
CA ARG A 6 -19.28 -1.96 20.06
C ARG A 6 -20.05 -1.09 19.05
N PRO A 7 -19.55 0.08 18.62
CA PRO A 7 -20.14 0.82 17.51
C PRO A 7 -20.23 0.03 16.20
N THR A 8 -19.24 -0.82 15.89
CA THR A 8 -19.28 -1.70 14.70
C THR A 8 -20.46 -2.66 14.79
N TYR A 9 -20.63 -3.31 15.94
CA TYR A 9 -21.77 -4.20 16.20
C TYR A 9 -23.12 -3.49 16.02
N GLN A 10 -23.24 -2.29 16.61
CA GLN A 10 -24.44 -1.47 16.51
C GLN A 10 -24.73 -1.04 15.06
N ALA A 11 -23.69 -0.65 14.30
CA ALA A 11 -23.84 -0.28 12.91
C ALA A 11 -24.34 -1.45 12.04
N ILE A 12 -23.82 -2.68 12.27
CA ILE A 12 -24.30 -3.89 11.58
C ILE A 12 -25.78 -4.11 11.88
N ARG A 13 -26.18 -4.09 13.16
CA ARG A 13 -27.59 -4.29 13.55
C ARG A 13 -28.53 -3.22 12.99
N GLN A 14 -28.07 -1.97 12.94
CA GLN A 14 -28.91 -0.85 12.52
C GLN A 14 -29.03 -0.76 10.99
N HIS A 15 -27.93 -0.96 10.27
CA HIS A 15 -27.85 -0.67 8.84
C HIS A 15 -27.83 -1.92 7.96
N ALA A 16 -27.50 -3.09 8.50
CA ALA A 16 -27.50 -4.35 7.76
C ALA A 16 -27.99 -5.51 8.62
N PRO A 17 -29.27 -5.51 9.07
CA PRO A 17 -29.81 -6.57 9.92
C PRO A 17 -29.80 -7.94 9.23
N ASP A 18 -30.15 -7.99 7.93
CA ASP A 18 -30.20 -9.22 7.12
C ASP A 18 -29.36 -9.15 5.85
N SER A 19 -28.59 -8.08 5.68
CA SER A 19 -27.76 -7.85 4.50
C SER A 19 -26.27 -8.06 4.81
N PRO A 20 -25.43 -8.39 3.81
CA PRO A 20 -24.01 -8.59 4.03
C PRO A 20 -23.31 -7.30 4.48
N ALA A 21 -22.42 -7.43 5.46
CA ALA A 21 -21.64 -6.35 6.04
C ALA A 21 -20.13 -6.64 5.94
N LEU A 22 -19.38 -5.67 5.41
CA LEU A 22 -17.93 -5.73 5.27
C LEU A 22 -17.26 -4.77 6.25
N VAL A 23 -16.37 -5.27 7.10
CA VAL A 23 -15.67 -4.49 8.12
C VAL A 23 -14.18 -4.43 7.81
N PHE A 24 -13.68 -3.25 7.45
CA PHE A 24 -12.25 -3.02 7.23
C PHE A 24 -11.52 -2.68 8.53
N CYS A 25 -10.39 -3.35 8.74
CA CYS A 25 -9.49 -3.14 9.87
C CYS A 25 -8.07 -2.81 9.38
N SER A 26 -7.31 -2.11 10.21
CA SER A 26 -5.95 -1.66 9.88
C SER A 26 -4.86 -2.75 9.94
N SER A 27 -5.15 -3.93 10.51
CA SER A 27 -4.16 -5.01 10.60
C SER A 27 -4.79 -6.40 10.70
N ARG A 28 -3.99 -7.44 10.36
CA ARG A 28 -4.36 -8.86 10.48
C ARG A 28 -4.73 -9.28 11.91
N LYS A 29 -4.02 -8.71 12.89
CA LYS A 29 -4.33 -8.93 14.31
C LYS A 29 -5.69 -8.33 14.66
N GLN A 30 -5.97 -7.14 14.12
CA GLN A 30 -7.21 -6.44 14.42
C GLN A 30 -8.45 -7.14 13.83
N THR A 31 -8.33 -7.84 12.69
CA THR A 31 -9.46 -8.62 12.15
C THR A 31 -9.89 -9.72 13.12
N ARG A 32 -8.95 -10.45 13.74
CA ARG A 32 -9.21 -11.48 14.75
C ARG A 32 -9.83 -10.92 16.02
N LEU A 33 -9.22 -9.87 16.56
CA LEU A 33 -9.72 -9.24 17.79
C LEU A 33 -11.13 -8.68 17.58
N THR A 34 -11.41 -8.09 16.42
CA THR A 34 -12.76 -7.60 16.11
C THR A 34 -13.73 -8.76 15.91
N ALA A 35 -13.36 -9.85 15.23
CA ALA A 35 -14.23 -11.03 15.13
C ALA A 35 -14.60 -11.60 16.51
N SER A 36 -13.61 -11.81 17.38
CA SER A 36 -13.83 -12.32 18.73
C SER A 36 -14.73 -11.40 19.57
N ASP A 37 -14.53 -10.08 19.51
CA ASP A 37 -15.38 -9.15 20.25
C ASP A 37 -16.81 -9.09 19.70
N LEU A 38 -17.01 -9.23 18.37
CA LEU A 38 -18.35 -9.31 17.80
C LEU A 38 -19.09 -10.58 18.24
N ILE A 39 -18.39 -11.73 18.35
CA ILE A 39 -18.96 -12.97 18.91
C ILE A 39 -19.38 -12.78 20.37
N ASN A 40 -18.54 -12.11 21.17
CA ASN A 40 -18.87 -11.80 22.56
C ASN A 40 -20.15 -10.94 22.68
N TYR A 41 -20.39 -10.03 21.73
CA TYR A 41 -21.65 -9.28 21.69
C TYR A 41 -22.83 -10.12 21.21
N LEU A 42 -22.65 -10.99 20.21
CA LEU A 42 -23.68 -11.94 19.75
C LEU A 42 -24.12 -12.90 20.85
N ALA A 43 -23.18 -13.36 21.69
CA ALA A 43 -23.47 -14.28 22.79
C ALA A 43 -24.43 -13.70 23.85
N ILE A 44 -24.60 -12.38 23.88
CA ILE A 44 -25.52 -11.67 24.79
C ILE A 44 -26.91 -11.49 24.14
N ASP A 45 -27.00 -11.56 22.81
CA ASP A 45 -28.27 -11.45 22.09
C ASP A 45 -29.10 -12.74 22.17
N ALA A 46 -30.40 -12.62 21.89
CA ALA A 46 -31.33 -13.75 21.93
C ALA A 46 -31.01 -14.84 20.87
N ASP A 47 -30.48 -14.43 19.72
CA ASP A 47 -29.98 -15.33 18.68
C ASP A 47 -28.49 -15.06 18.40
N PRO A 48 -27.59 -15.86 19.01
CA PRO A 48 -26.15 -15.74 18.79
C PRO A 48 -25.69 -16.14 17.39
N LYS A 49 -26.50 -16.89 16.63
CA LYS A 49 -26.16 -17.37 15.27
C LYS A 49 -26.89 -16.61 14.16
N GLN A 50 -27.52 -15.47 14.48
CA GLN A 50 -28.32 -14.65 13.54
C GLN A 50 -27.60 -14.28 12.21
N TRP A 51 -26.27 -14.24 12.21
CA TRP A 51 -25.45 -13.91 11.04
C TRP A 51 -25.04 -15.12 10.20
N LEU A 52 -25.31 -16.35 10.67
CA LEU A 52 -25.17 -17.58 9.90
C LEU A 52 -26.45 -17.79 9.09
N LYS A 53 -26.34 -17.78 7.76
CA LYS A 53 -27.47 -17.88 6.84
C LYS A 53 -27.51 -19.25 6.12
N CYS A 54 -26.87 -20.26 6.70
CA CYS A 54 -26.90 -21.65 6.26
C CYS A 54 -27.13 -22.61 7.43
N SER A 55 -27.41 -23.87 7.13
CA SER A 55 -27.59 -24.90 8.16
C SER A 55 -26.27 -25.22 8.88
N GLU A 56 -26.38 -25.63 10.15
CA GLU A 56 -25.22 -25.99 10.97
C GLU A 56 -24.41 -27.15 10.36
N GLU A 57 -25.08 -28.15 9.80
CA GLU A 57 -24.42 -29.27 9.12
C GLU A 57 -23.55 -28.81 7.94
N ASN A 58 -24.03 -27.84 7.16
CA ASN A 58 -23.29 -27.32 6.01
C ASN A 58 -22.06 -26.53 6.47
N ILE A 59 -22.18 -25.70 7.51
CA ILE A 59 -21.02 -24.93 8.00
C ILE A 59 -20.00 -25.84 8.68
N ASP A 60 -20.43 -26.86 9.41
CA ASP A 60 -19.54 -27.82 10.08
C ASP A 60 -18.71 -28.61 9.07
N MET A 61 -19.31 -29.02 7.94
CA MET A 61 -18.58 -29.63 6.83
C MET A 61 -17.51 -28.68 6.28
N VAL A 62 -17.82 -27.40 6.10
CA VAL A 62 -16.84 -26.42 5.60
C VAL A 62 -15.74 -26.18 6.63
N VAL A 63 -16.09 -25.99 7.90
CA VAL A 63 -15.16 -25.79 9.03
C VAL A 63 -14.17 -26.95 9.17
N SER A 64 -14.59 -28.18 8.86
CA SER A 64 -13.69 -29.35 8.87
C SER A 64 -12.54 -29.23 7.85
N THR A 65 -12.73 -28.47 6.78
CA THR A 65 -11.74 -28.28 5.69
C THR A 65 -10.83 -27.07 5.88
N ILE A 66 -11.19 -26.16 6.79
CA ILE A 66 -10.42 -24.96 7.11
C ILE A 66 -9.14 -25.33 7.85
N SER A 67 -8.05 -24.62 7.60
CA SER A 67 -6.78 -24.81 8.33
C SER A 67 -6.64 -23.85 9.50
N ASP A 68 -7.03 -22.58 9.31
CA ASP A 68 -6.89 -21.54 10.32
C ASP A 68 -7.80 -21.77 11.55
N PRO A 69 -7.25 -21.86 12.78
CA PRO A 69 -8.02 -22.21 13.97
C PRO A 69 -8.99 -21.09 14.38
N ASP A 70 -8.63 -19.83 14.19
CA ASP A 70 -9.49 -18.69 14.51
C ASP A 70 -10.70 -18.67 13.58
N LEU A 71 -10.49 -18.90 12.28
CA LEU A 71 -11.56 -18.96 11.29
C LEU A 71 -12.55 -20.10 11.57
N LYS A 72 -12.08 -21.27 12.04
CA LYS A 72 -12.96 -22.37 12.50
C LYS A 72 -13.89 -21.93 13.63
N HIS A 73 -13.43 -21.07 14.51
CA HIS A 73 -14.22 -20.54 15.62
C HIS A 73 -15.21 -19.47 15.17
N PHE A 74 -14.87 -18.67 14.15
CA PHE A 74 -15.68 -17.54 13.71
C PHE A 74 -16.82 -17.91 12.76
N LEU A 75 -16.57 -18.84 11.83
CA LEU A 75 -17.53 -19.24 10.79
C LEU A 75 -18.90 -19.73 11.33
N PRO A 76 -18.99 -20.52 12.41
CA PRO A 76 -20.26 -20.96 12.98
C PRO A 76 -21.17 -19.82 13.48
N PHE A 77 -20.61 -18.63 13.71
CA PHE A 77 -21.37 -17.42 14.07
C PHE A 77 -21.70 -16.54 12.85
N GLY A 78 -21.40 -16.99 11.63
CA GLY A 78 -21.61 -16.22 10.42
C GLY A 78 -20.60 -15.08 10.22
N ILE A 79 -19.40 -15.21 10.80
CA ILE A 79 -18.31 -14.22 10.72
C ILE A 79 -17.11 -14.84 10.00
N GLY A 80 -16.69 -14.21 8.90
CA GLY A 80 -15.44 -14.53 8.20
C GLY A 80 -14.36 -13.49 8.46
N ILE A 81 -13.10 -13.90 8.30
CA ILE A 81 -11.95 -12.99 8.27
C ILE A 81 -11.19 -13.12 6.94
N HIS A 82 -10.63 -12.02 6.43
CA HIS A 82 -9.85 -12.03 5.19
C HIS A 82 -8.60 -11.14 5.28
N HIS A 83 -7.44 -11.72 5.02
CA HIS A 83 -6.20 -10.98 4.86
C HIS A 83 -5.10 -11.82 4.19
N ALA A 84 -4.04 -11.17 3.73
CA ALA A 84 -2.90 -11.82 3.05
C ALA A 84 -2.22 -12.96 3.85
N GLY A 85 -2.29 -12.95 5.18
CA GLY A 85 -1.72 -14.02 6.03
C GLY A 85 -2.54 -15.32 6.13
N LEU A 86 -3.74 -15.40 5.55
CA LEU A 86 -4.49 -16.66 5.49
C LEU A 86 -4.01 -17.50 4.31
N GLN A 87 -4.12 -18.83 4.44
CA GLN A 87 -3.89 -19.74 3.33
C GLN A 87 -4.86 -19.45 2.18
N GLU A 88 -4.40 -19.61 0.95
CA GLU A 88 -5.21 -19.29 -0.24
C GLU A 88 -6.53 -20.06 -0.28
N ARG A 89 -6.50 -21.34 0.12
CA ARG A 89 -7.69 -22.18 0.24
C ARG A 89 -8.72 -21.58 1.20
N ASP A 90 -8.31 -21.29 2.43
CA ASP A 90 -9.17 -20.72 3.46
C ASP A 90 -9.74 -19.36 3.01
N ARG A 91 -8.92 -18.52 2.33
CA ARG A 91 -9.41 -17.27 1.73
C ARG A 91 -10.54 -17.55 0.76
N LYS A 92 -10.32 -18.35 -0.29
CA LYS A 92 -11.34 -18.66 -1.30
C LYS A 92 -12.64 -19.18 -0.70
N THR A 93 -12.54 -20.06 0.30
CA THR A 93 -13.72 -20.57 1.00
C THR A 93 -14.51 -19.47 1.70
N VAL A 94 -13.84 -18.55 2.41
CA VAL A 94 -14.52 -17.41 3.05
C VAL A 94 -15.15 -16.46 2.03
N GLU A 95 -14.47 -16.21 0.91
CA GLU A 95 -14.98 -15.38 -0.18
C GLU A 95 -16.27 -15.99 -0.76
N GLU A 96 -16.27 -17.29 -1.06
CA GLU A 96 -17.44 -18.01 -1.56
C GLU A 96 -18.60 -18.00 -0.57
N LEU A 97 -18.32 -18.22 0.72
CA LEU A 97 -19.35 -18.16 1.76
C LEU A 97 -19.99 -16.77 1.84
N PHE A 98 -19.20 -15.70 1.73
CA PHE A 98 -19.72 -14.34 1.80
C PHE A 98 -20.50 -13.94 0.54
N VAL A 99 -19.96 -14.23 -0.65
CA VAL A 99 -20.62 -13.92 -1.94
C VAL A 99 -21.95 -14.66 -2.06
N ASN A 100 -22.00 -15.92 -1.62
CA ASN A 100 -23.24 -16.71 -1.59
C ASN A 100 -24.14 -16.42 -0.37
N GLN A 101 -23.82 -15.38 0.40
CA GLN A 101 -24.58 -14.91 1.57
C GLN A 101 -24.85 -16.03 2.58
N LYS A 102 -23.90 -16.95 2.78
CA LYS A 102 -23.94 -18.00 3.80
C LYS A 102 -23.45 -17.48 5.15
N ILE A 103 -22.55 -16.50 5.11
CA ILE A 103 -22.12 -15.70 6.26
C ILE A 103 -22.46 -14.24 5.98
N GLN A 104 -22.91 -13.51 7.00
CA GLN A 104 -23.34 -12.13 6.86
C GLN A 104 -22.19 -11.13 7.05
N VAL A 105 -21.20 -11.43 7.89
CA VAL A 105 -20.14 -10.48 8.25
C VAL A 105 -18.79 -10.96 7.74
N LEU A 106 -18.08 -10.10 7.02
CA LEU A 106 -16.70 -10.33 6.60
C LEU A 106 -15.80 -9.23 7.17
N ILE A 107 -14.73 -9.61 7.87
CA ILE A 107 -13.79 -8.67 8.47
C ILE A 107 -12.44 -8.77 7.76
N ALA A 108 -12.03 -7.69 7.11
CA ALA A 108 -10.91 -7.70 6.19
C ALA A 108 -9.85 -6.64 6.50
N THR A 109 -8.62 -6.85 6.02
CA THR A 109 -7.62 -5.76 5.93
C THR A 109 -7.88 -4.86 4.72
N ALA A 110 -7.40 -3.62 4.78
CA ALA A 110 -7.57 -2.62 3.71
C ALA A 110 -7.16 -3.10 2.30
N THR A 111 -6.20 -4.05 2.21
CA THR A 111 -5.79 -4.66 0.94
C THR A 111 -6.93 -5.32 0.16
N LEU A 112 -8.00 -5.76 0.82
CA LEU A 112 -9.18 -6.34 0.16
C LEU A 112 -9.98 -5.30 -0.64
N ALA A 113 -9.79 -4.01 -0.36
CA ALA A 113 -10.43 -2.93 -1.12
C ALA A 113 -10.06 -3.00 -2.61
N TRP A 114 -8.90 -3.58 -2.94
CA TRP A 114 -8.40 -3.77 -4.29
C TRP A 114 -8.45 -5.25 -4.66
N GLY A 115 -9.17 -5.59 -5.72
CA GLY A 115 -9.03 -6.91 -6.37
C GLY A 115 -10.12 -7.95 -6.13
N VAL A 116 -11.15 -7.70 -5.31
CA VAL A 116 -12.32 -8.60 -5.23
C VAL A 116 -13.62 -7.83 -5.14
N ASN A 117 -14.65 -8.29 -5.86
CA ASN A 117 -15.98 -7.68 -5.82
C ASN A 117 -16.85 -8.41 -4.79
N PHE A 118 -16.86 -7.92 -3.56
CA PHE A 118 -17.79 -8.39 -2.54
C PHE A 118 -19.04 -7.52 -2.52
N PRO A 119 -20.23 -8.08 -2.82
CA PRO A 119 -21.47 -7.34 -2.73
C PRO A 119 -21.83 -7.17 -1.24
N ALA A 120 -21.49 -6.02 -0.66
CA ALA A 120 -21.84 -5.67 0.72
C ALA A 120 -22.84 -4.52 0.75
N HIS A 121 -23.90 -4.62 1.55
CA HIS A 121 -24.84 -3.51 1.76
C HIS A 121 -24.23 -2.45 2.68
N LEU A 122 -23.59 -2.91 3.76
CA LEU A 122 -22.90 -2.09 4.73
C LEU A 122 -21.40 -2.27 4.62
N VAL A 123 -20.67 -1.16 4.62
CA VAL A 123 -19.22 -1.14 4.88
C VAL A 123 -18.95 -0.38 6.18
N VAL A 124 -18.13 -0.95 7.05
CA VAL A 124 -17.59 -0.26 8.23
C VAL A 124 -16.08 -0.15 8.09
N ILE A 125 -15.55 1.08 8.08
CA ILE A 125 -14.11 1.34 8.12
C ILE A 125 -13.73 1.63 9.57
N LYS A 126 -13.14 0.62 10.22
CA LYS A 126 -12.82 0.64 11.64
C LYS A 126 -11.42 1.21 11.88
N GLY A 127 -11.35 2.54 11.87
CA GLY A 127 -10.12 3.30 11.99
C GLY A 127 -9.50 3.57 10.62
N THR A 128 -8.96 4.77 10.45
CA THR A 128 -8.35 5.23 9.20
C THR A 128 -6.83 5.40 9.32
N GLU A 129 -6.23 4.74 10.31
CA GLU A 129 -4.80 4.81 10.62
C GLU A 129 -4.21 3.40 10.65
N TYR A 130 -2.95 3.28 10.24
CA TYR A 130 -2.17 2.06 10.38
C TYR A 130 -0.83 2.38 11.06
N TYR A 131 -0.22 1.37 11.70
CA TYR A 131 1.09 1.54 12.29
C TYR A 131 2.17 1.34 11.24
N ASP A 132 2.95 2.39 10.98
CA ASP A 132 4.13 2.32 10.13
C ASP A 132 5.36 1.99 11.00
N GLY A 133 5.91 0.79 10.82
CA GLY A 133 7.09 0.37 11.57
C GLY A 133 8.38 1.05 11.14
N LYS A 134 8.44 1.69 9.97
CA LYS A 134 9.62 2.46 9.54
C LYS A 134 9.74 3.73 10.39
N THR A 135 8.67 4.52 10.46
CA THR A 135 8.63 5.75 11.27
C THR A 135 8.29 5.49 12.74
N LYS A 136 7.90 4.26 13.10
CA LYS A 136 7.41 3.84 14.42
C LYS A 136 6.19 4.65 14.90
N ARG A 137 5.40 5.17 13.98
CA ARG A 137 4.25 6.06 14.25
C ARG A 137 2.99 5.51 13.58
N TYR A 138 1.85 6.02 14.02
CA TYR A 138 0.60 5.83 13.28
C TYR A 138 0.56 6.80 12.11
N ALA A 139 0.35 6.28 10.92
CA ALA A 139 0.15 7.03 9.70
C ALA A 139 -1.30 6.90 9.25
N ASP A 140 -1.80 7.96 8.60
CA ASP A 140 -3.12 7.92 7.97
C ASP A 140 -3.11 7.00 6.75
N MET A 141 -4.19 6.24 6.59
CA MET A 141 -4.43 5.51 5.35
C MET A 141 -4.61 6.49 4.20
N PRO A 142 -4.06 6.20 3.01
CA PRO A 142 -4.35 6.98 1.82
C PRO A 142 -5.87 7.13 1.64
N ILE A 143 -6.31 8.35 1.36
CA ILE A 143 -7.74 8.64 1.16
C ILE A 143 -8.33 7.81 0.02
N THR A 144 -7.53 7.49 -0.99
CA THR A 144 -7.90 6.62 -2.11
C THR A 144 -8.29 5.24 -1.62
N ASP A 145 -7.56 4.65 -0.68
CA ASP A 145 -7.92 3.37 -0.07
C ASP A 145 -9.22 3.49 0.72
N VAL A 146 -9.41 4.58 1.47
CA VAL A 146 -10.65 4.83 2.21
C VAL A 146 -11.84 4.95 1.27
N LEU A 147 -11.72 5.70 0.17
CA LEU A 147 -12.76 5.83 -0.84
C LEU A 147 -13.04 4.50 -1.54
N GLN A 148 -12.02 3.69 -1.83
CA GLN A 148 -12.21 2.35 -2.40
C GLN A 148 -12.93 1.40 -1.44
N MET A 149 -12.57 1.43 -0.15
CA MET A 149 -13.27 0.67 0.88
C MET A 149 -14.75 1.08 0.95
N MET A 150 -15.03 2.39 0.98
CA MET A 150 -16.40 2.91 0.99
C MET A 150 -17.19 2.53 -0.26
N GLY A 151 -16.54 2.53 -1.43
CA GLY A 151 -17.15 2.14 -2.70
C GLY A 151 -17.60 0.68 -2.77
N ARG A 152 -17.24 -0.15 -1.77
CA ARG A 152 -17.77 -1.52 -1.61
C ARG A 152 -19.16 -1.56 -0.97
N ALA A 153 -19.68 -0.43 -0.49
CA ALA A 153 -21.02 -0.35 0.08
C ALA A 153 -22.07 -0.19 -1.02
N GLY A 154 -23.13 -0.98 -0.91
CA GLY A 154 -24.22 -1.04 -1.87
C GLY A 154 -24.02 -2.16 -2.89
N ARG A 155 -25.12 -2.82 -3.24
CA ARG A 155 -25.15 -3.91 -4.21
C ARG A 155 -26.02 -3.49 -5.39
N PRO A 156 -25.43 -3.04 -6.51
CA PRO A 156 -26.19 -2.75 -7.72
C PRO A 156 -27.09 -3.94 -8.07
N GLN A 157 -28.35 -3.68 -8.44
CA GLN A 157 -29.41 -4.68 -8.72
C GLN A 157 -30.06 -5.35 -7.49
N PHE A 158 -29.44 -5.30 -6.30
CA PHE A 158 -30.00 -5.91 -5.09
C PHE A 158 -30.49 -4.86 -4.08
N ASP A 159 -29.80 -3.73 -3.97
CA ASP A 159 -30.10 -2.67 -3.00
C ASP A 159 -30.46 -1.36 -3.71
N THR A 160 -31.34 -0.57 -3.07
CA THR A 160 -31.66 0.82 -3.50
C THR A 160 -30.70 1.84 -2.92
N SER A 161 -29.96 1.48 -1.87
CA SER A 161 -28.92 2.29 -1.23
C SER A 161 -27.87 1.40 -0.58
N GLY A 162 -26.68 1.96 -0.33
CA GLY A 162 -25.63 1.34 0.47
C GLY A 162 -25.24 2.26 1.61
N VAL A 163 -24.75 1.69 2.73
CA VAL A 163 -24.33 2.47 3.90
C VAL A 163 -22.84 2.27 4.13
N ALA A 164 -22.10 3.36 4.30
CA ALA A 164 -20.70 3.34 4.69
C ALA A 164 -20.50 4.09 6.03
N CYS A 165 -20.00 3.39 7.04
CA CYS A 165 -19.68 3.95 8.35
C CYS A 165 -18.16 4.09 8.51
N VAL A 166 -17.65 5.33 8.56
CA VAL A 166 -16.23 5.61 8.76
C VAL A 166 -15.97 6.02 10.20
N PHE A 167 -15.23 5.19 10.95
CA PHE A 167 -14.81 5.51 12.30
C PHE A 167 -13.43 6.15 12.29
N VAL A 168 -13.40 7.43 12.66
CA VAL A 168 -12.21 8.29 12.59
C VAL A 168 -12.06 9.08 13.89
N HIS A 169 -10.83 9.49 14.21
CA HIS A 169 -10.58 10.47 15.25
C HIS A 169 -11.29 11.81 14.94
N ASP A 170 -11.86 12.46 15.95
CA ASP A 170 -12.72 13.64 15.77
C ASP A 170 -12.03 14.78 15.00
N LEU A 171 -10.75 15.04 15.31
CA LEU A 171 -9.90 16.02 14.60
C LEU A 171 -9.83 15.80 13.08
N LYS A 172 -9.99 14.56 12.61
CA LYS A 172 -9.90 14.17 11.19
C LYS A 172 -11.27 14.05 10.53
N LYS A 173 -12.36 14.15 11.29
CA LYS A 173 -13.74 13.98 10.78
C LYS A 173 -14.05 14.93 9.64
N ASN A 174 -13.69 16.21 9.77
CA ASN A 174 -13.97 17.21 8.75
C ASN A 174 -13.13 17.00 7.48
N PHE A 175 -11.89 16.50 7.62
CA PHE A 175 -11.05 16.12 6.48
C PHE A 175 -11.73 15.04 5.64
N TYR A 176 -12.11 13.92 6.25
CA TYR A 176 -12.79 12.84 5.52
C TYR A 176 -14.13 13.29 4.96
N LYS A 177 -14.94 14.00 5.76
CA LYS A 177 -16.25 14.52 5.32
C LYS A 177 -16.13 15.38 4.06
N LYS A 178 -15.11 16.23 3.96
CA LYS A 178 -14.88 17.06 2.76
C LYS A 178 -14.70 16.20 1.51
N PHE A 179 -13.84 15.19 1.57
CA PHE A 179 -13.52 14.33 0.43
C PHE A 179 -14.58 13.27 0.10
N LEU A 180 -15.66 13.18 0.88
CA LEU A 180 -16.86 12.40 0.49
C LEU A 180 -17.71 13.14 -0.54
N TYR A 181 -17.69 14.48 -0.52
CA TYR A 181 -18.53 15.31 -1.36
C TYR A 181 -17.74 16.10 -2.41
N GLU A 182 -16.46 16.32 -2.16
CA GLU A 182 -15.53 16.98 -3.08
C GLU A 182 -14.51 15.97 -3.61
N PRO A 183 -14.17 16.03 -4.91
CA PRO A 183 -13.13 15.17 -5.47
C PRO A 183 -11.78 15.45 -4.80
N PHE A 184 -11.02 14.39 -4.52
CA PHE A 184 -9.69 14.53 -3.93
C PHE A 184 -8.71 15.10 -4.98
N PRO A 185 -7.95 16.18 -4.68
CA PRO A 185 -6.96 16.71 -5.60
C PRO A 185 -5.82 15.71 -5.78
N ILE A 186 -5.52 15.37 -7.03
CA ILE A 186 -4.42 14.46 -7.38
C ILE A 186 -3.24 15.31 -7.83
N GLU A 187 -2.07 15.05 -7.24
CA GLU A 187 -0.79 15.66 -7.62
C GLU A 187 0.16 14.58 -8.14
N SER A 188 1.17 14.99 -8.91
CA SER A 188 2.18 14.08 -9.42
C SER A 188 3.29 13.86 -8.39
N ASN A 189 3.67 12.61 -8.17
CA ASN A 189 4.85 12.25 -7.38
C ASN A 189 6.05 11.86 -8.26
N LEU A 190 6.05 12.28 -9.54
CA LEU A 190 7.08 11.89 -10.50
C LEU A 190 8.50 12.34 -10.10
N LEU A 191 8.63 13.47 -9.40
CA LEU A 191 9.93 14.07 -9.08
C LEU A 191 10.84 13.13 -8.28
N GLU A 192 10.28 12.34 -7.36
CA GLU A 192 11.06 11.42 -6.51
C GLU A 192 11.69 10.27 -7.29
N VAL A 193 11.10 9.88 -8.42
CA VAL A 193 11.53 8.73 -9.24
C VAL A 193 12.01 9.16 -10.63
N LEU A 194 12.09 10.48 -10.87
CA LEU A 194 12.45 11.05 -12.16
C LEU A 194 13.81 10.56 -12.69
N PRO A 195 14.87 10.40 -11.87
CA PRO A 195 16.15 9.87 -12.36
C PRO A 195 16.03 8.48 -13.03
N ASP A 196 15.24 7.57 -12.46
CA ASP A 196 15.06 6.22 -13.01
C ASP A 196 14.37 6.27 -14.38
N HIS A 197 13.35 7.12 -14.52
CA HIS A 197 12.65 7.33 -15.79
C HIS A 197 13.56 7.97 -16.84
N VAL A 198 14.29 9.02 -16.47
CA VAL A 198 15.20 9.72 -17.39
C VAL A 198 16.31 8.80 -17.87
N ASN A 199 16.88 7.99 -16.97
CA ASN A 199 17.86 6.98 -17.36
C ASN A 199 17.27 5.96 -18.36
N ALA A 200 16.03 5.51 -18.15
CA ALA A 200 15.38 4.57 -19.06
C ALA A 200 15.16 5.17 -20.46
N GLU A 201 14.74 6.43 -20.56
CA GLU A 201 14.55 7.13 -21.84
C GLU A 201 15.88 7.39 -22.57
N ILE A 202 16.94 7.69 -21.83
CA ILE A 202 18.30 7.82 -22.39
C ILE A 202 18.82 6.46 -22.87
N ALA A 203 18.60 5.39 -22.09
CA ALA A 203 18.98 4.02 -22.46
C ALA A 203 18.21 3.50 -23.68
N ALA A 204 16.98 3.98 -23.87
CA ALA A 204 16.15 3.71 -25.05
C ALA A 204 16.45 4.65 -26.23
N GLU A 205 17.42 5.57 -26.10
CA GLU A 205 17.80 6.57 -27.10
C GLU A 205 16.64 7.50 -27.53
N THR A 206 15.57 7.57 -26.74
CA THR A 206 14.42 8.47 -26.98
C THR A 206 14.73 9.88 -26.54
N VAL A 207 15.52 10.04 -25.47
CA VAL A 207 16.02 11.32 -24.97
C VAL A 207 17.53 11.34 -25.10
N SER A 208 18.06 12.25 -25.91
CA SER A 208 19.51 12.35 -26.17
C SER A 208 20.11 13.71 -25.80
N THR A 209 19.30 14.75 -25.66
CA THR A 209 19.73 16.10 -25.28
C THR A 209 18.87 16.70 -24.17
N LYS A 210 19.33 17.83 -23.60
CA LYS A 210 18.58 18.57 -22.58
C LYS A 210 17.23 19.08 -23.11
N GLU A 211 17.18 19.50 -24.37
CA GLU A 211 15.96 19.97 -25.04
C GLU A 211 14.93 18.84 -25.16
N ASN A 212 15.36 17.65 -25.58
CA ASN A 212 14.47 16.48 -25.63
C ASN A 212 13.92 16.13 -24.24
N LEU A 213 14.73 16.30 -23.20
CA LEU A 213 14.29 16.03 -21.84
C LEU A 213 13.27 17.06 -21.33
N VAL A 214 13.43 18.33 -21.69
CA VAL A 214 12.39 19.36 -21.44
C VAL A 214 11.09 18.97 -22.14
N GLU A 215 11.15 18.54 -23.40
CA GLU A 215 9.97 18.09 -24.14
C GLU A 215 9.33 16.87 -23.47
N TYR A 216 10.12 15.88 -23.08
CA TYR A 216 9.65 14.69 -22.34
C TYR A 216 8.89 15.09 -21.08
N ILE A 217 9.46 15.96 -20.24
CA ILE A 217 8.80 16.43 -19.01
C ILE A 217 7.48 17.15 -19.33
N LYS A 218 7.42 17.94 -20.41
CA LYS A 218 6.17 18.63 -20.84
C LYS A 218 5.02 17.68 -21.19
N TRP A 219 5.30 16.43 -21.56
CA TRP A 219 4.29 15.40 -21.82
C TRP A 219 3.73 14.75 -20.56
N THR A 220 4.34 14.99 -19.40
CA THR A 220 3.95 14.33 -18.14
C THR A 220 2.76 15.01 -17.46
N TYR A 221 2.06 14.25 -16.62
CA TYR A 221 1.05 14.82 -15.72
C TYR A 221 1.65 15.83 -14.72
N PHE A 222 2.91 15.62 -14.33
CA PHE A 222 3.66 16.56 -13.50
C PHE A 222 3.67 17.97 -14.10
N TYR A 223 4.05 18.13 -15.36
CA TYR A 223 4.09 19.46 -15.98
C TYR A 223 2.70 20.12 -16.03
N ARG A 224 1.64 19.35 -16.27
CA ARG A 224 0.27 19.85 -16.21
C ARG A 224 -0.10 20.36 -14.82
N ARG A 225 0.32 19.67 -13.76
CA ARG A 225 0.07 20.06 -12.37
C ARG A 225 0.96 21.19 -11.87
N LEU A 226 2.21 21.25 -12.33
CA LEU A 226 3.13 22.35 -12.04
C LEU A 226 2.51 23.70 -12.39
N LEU A 227 1.83 23.80 -13.54
CA LEU A 227 1.16 25.03 -13.97
C LEU A 227 -0.15 25.31 -13.24
N GLN A 228 -0.81 24.29 -12.66
CA GLN A 228 -2.09 24.44 -11.96
C GLN A 228 -1.93 24.68 -10.46
N ASN A 229 -0.87 24.15 -9.85
CA ASN A 229 -0.58 24.26 -8.42
C ASN A 229 0.93 24.42 -8.19
N PRO A 230 1.54 25.53 -8.64
CA PRO A 230 2.99 25.71 -8.65
C PRO A 230 3.61 25.64 -7.24
N THR A 231 2.92 26.20 -6.23
CA THR A 231 3.38 26.22 -4.85
C THR A 231 3.57 24.81 -4.27
N TYR A 232 2.80 23.82 -4.71
CA TYR A 232 2.97 22.43 -4.27
C TYR A 232 4.33 21.84 -4.70
N TYR A 233 4.86 22.30 -5.83
CA TYR A 233 6.14 21.87 -6.39
C TYR A 233 7.28 22.86 -6.10
N ASN A 234 7.08 23.76 -5.12
CA ASN A 234 8.03 24.83 -4.75
C ASN A 234 8.35 25.81 -5.89
N LEU A 235 7.37 26.09 -6.75
CA LEU A 235 7.48 27.10 -7.79
C LEU A 235 6.70 28.37 -7.38
N ASP A 236 7.36 29.53 -7.42
CA ASP A 236 6.80 30.80 -6.93
C ASP A 236 5.72 31.37 -7.85
N ASN A 237 5.95 31.36 -9.17
CA ASN A 237 5.04 31.88 -10.17
C ASN A 237 5.09 31.06 -11.48
N ILE A 238 4.11 31.28 -12.36
CA ILE A 238 3.97 30.57 -13.63
C ILE A 238 4.44 31.40 -14.83
N GLU A 239 5.27 32.41 -14.61
CA GLU A 239 5.88 33.17 -15.70
C GLU A 239 6.80 32.24 -16.51
N GLU A 240 6.82 32.41 -17.84
CA GLU A 240 7.50 31.49 -18.73
C GLU A 240 8.99 31.33 -18.40
N GLU A 241 9.66 32.43 -18.06
CA GLU A 241 11.08 32.44 -17.65
C GLU A 241 11.32 31.64 -16.35
N THR A 242 10.45 31.80 -15.36
CA THR A 242 10.53 31.07 -14.08
C THR A 242 10.32 29.58 -14.28
N VAL A 243 9.32 29.19 -15.08
CA VAL A 243 9.04 27.78 -15.39
C VAL A 243 10.20 27.15 -16.15
N GLN A 244 10.77 27.85 -17.13
CA GLN A 244 11.94 27.37 -17.88
C GLN A 244 13.16 27.18 -16.98
N THR A 245 13.43 28.14 -16.10
CA THR A 245 14.52 28.06 -15.12
C THR A 245 14.33 26.86 -14.19
N TYR A 246 13.13 26.71 -13.62
CA TYR A 246 12.80 25.58 -12.74
C TYR A 246 13.00 24.22 -13.44
N LEU A 247 12.52 24.07 -14.68
CA LEU A 247 12.70 22.83 -15.44
C LEU A 247 14.17 22.58 -15.78
N SER A 248 14.92 23.63 -16.11
CA SER A 248 16.35 23.53 -16.37
C SER A 248 17.10 23.03 -15.13
N ASP A 249 16.84 23.62 -13.96
CA ASP A 249 17.48 23.26 -12.70
C ASP A 249 17.12 21.84 -12.27
N LEU A 250 15.84 21.46 -12.44
CA LEU A 250 15.37 20.10 -12.19
C LEU A 250 16.13 19.10 -13.07
N ILE A 251 16.21 19.35 -14.37
CA ILE A 251 16.92 18.48 -15.31
C ILE A 251 18.40 18.39 -14.94
N ASP A 252 19.05 19.51 -14.66
CA ASP A 252 20.46 19.52 -14.30
C ASP A 252 20.71 18.71 -13.03
N SER A 253 19.82 18.80 -12.03
CA SER A 253 19.90 17.98 -10.81
C SER A 253 19.83 16.48 -11.10
N VAL A 254 18.90 16.06 -11.97
CA VAL A 254 18.70 14.66 -12.36
C VAL A 254 19.91 14.13 -13.14
N ILE A 255 20.43 14.92 -14.08
CA ILE A 255 21.60 14.55 -14.88
C ILE A 255 22.84 14.42 -13.98
N VAL A 256 23.04 15.36 -13.04
CA VAL A 256 24.13 15.27 -12.05
C VAL A 256 24.04 14.00 -11.21
N GLU A 257 22.83 13.62 -10.78
CA GLU A 257 22.59 12.40 -10.02
C GLU A 257 22.86 11.12 -10.83
N LEU A 258 22.42 11.08 -12.10
CA LEU A 258 22.65 9.95 -12.99
C LEU A 258 24.12 9.80 -13.39
N ILE A 259 24.86 10.90 -13.52
CA ILE A 259 26.32 10.86 -13.72
C ILE A 259 27.01 10.35 -12.45
N LYS A 260 26.60 10.84 -11.27
CA LYS A 260 27.15 10.42 -9.97
C LYS A 260 26.95 8.93 -9.70
N THR A 261 25.83 8.36 -10.16
CA THR A 261 25.54 6.92 -10.08
C THR A 261 26.12 6.10 -11.24
N ASN A 262 26.86 6.76 -12.14
CA ASN A 262 27.50 6.17 -13.31
C ASN A 262 26.50 5.50 -14.27
N CYS A 263 25.26 6.00 -14.33
CA CYS A 263 24.21 5.50 -15.22
C CYS A 263 24.29 6.14 -16.61
N ILE A 264 24.71 7.41 -16.68
CA ILE A 264 24.88 8.14 -17.94
C ILE A 264 26.25 8.80 -18.03
N SER A 265 26.69 9.10 -19.25
CA SER A 265 27.85 9.94 -19.54
C SER A 265 27.47 11.03 -20.55
N ILE A 266 28.23 12.13 -20.55
CA ILE A 266 28.03 13.25 -21.49
C ILE A 266 29.06 13.11 -22.62
N ALA A 267 28.59 13.12 -23.87
CA ALA A 267 29.41 13.22 -25.06
C ALA A 267 29.23 14.60 -25.69
N LEU A 268 30.33 15.22 -26.12
CA LEU A 268 30.29 16.47 -26.89
C LEU A 268 30.44 16.15 -28.38
N HIS A 269 29.53 16.67 -29.19
CA HIS A 269 29.61 16.60 -30.65
C HIS A 269 29.15 17.93 -31.23
N GLU A 270 30.01 18.59 -32.04
CA GLU A 270 29.68 19.87 -32.69
C GLU A 270 29.14 20.94 -31.70
N ASP A 271 29.80 21.08 -30.55
CA ASP A 271 29.42 21.99 -29.45
C ASP A 271 28.04 21.70 -28.80
N LEU A 272 27.42 20.56 -29.13
CA LEU A 272 26.19 20.06 -28.49
C LEU A 272 26.50 18.95 -27.48
N CYS A 273 25.79 18.99 -26.35
CA CYS A 273 25.86 17.99 -25.29
C CYS A 273 24.85 16.87 -25.54
N TYR A 274 25.34 15.65 -25.67
CA TYR A 274 24.53 14.44 -25.80
C TYR A 274 24.67 13.55 -24.57
N PHE A 275 23.54 13.03 -24.09
CA PHE A 275 23.52 12.01 -23.05
C PHE A 275 23.68 10.63 -23.68
N LYS A 276 24.58 9.83 -23.12
CA LYS A 276 24.75 8.43 -23.51
C LYS A 276 24.60 7.51 -22.31
N PRO A 277 23.81 6.43 -22.40
CA PRO A 277 23.74 5.44 -21.35
C PRO A 277 25.11 4.77 -21.17
N THR A 278 25.49 4.50 -19.93
CA THR A 278 26.61 3.61 -19.64
C THR A 278 26.12 2.15 -19.63
N PHE A 279 27.05 1.22 -19.46
CA PHE A 279 26.71 -0.18 -19.17
C PHE A 279 25.75 -0.31 -17.96
N PHE A 280 25.94 0.50 -16.91
CA PHE A 280 25.08 0.47 -15.74
C PHE A 280 23.72 1.10 -16.00
N GLY A 281 23.64 2.17 -16.81
CA GLY A 281 22.36 2.74 -17.25
C GLY A 281 21.51 1.76 -18.06
N HIS A 282 22.17 0.91 -18.88
CA HIS A 282 21.48 -0.18 -19.56
C HIS A 282 21.00 -1.27 -18.59
N ILE A 283 21.78 -1.62 -17.57
CA ILE A 283 21.37 -2.61 -16.55
C ILE A 283 20.17 -2.11 -15.75
N THR A 284 20.21 -0.88 -15.24
CA THR A 284 19.10 -0.29 -14.46
C THR A 284 17.82 -0.26 -15.28
N SER A 285 17.90 0.15 -16.54
CA SER A 285 16.77 0.16 -17.48
C SER A 285 16.25 -1.25 -17.78
N PHE A 286 17.14 -2.19 -18.13
CA PHE A 286 16.77 -3.53 -18.57
C PHE A 286 16.11 -4.35 -17.45
N TYR A 287 16.62 -4.26 -16.23
CA TYR A 287 16.10 -5.02 -15.07
C TYR A 287 15.10 -4.25 -14.23
N TYR A 288 14.78 -3.01 -14.63
CA TYR A 288 13.87 -2.13 -13.89
C TYR A 288 14.29 -1.92 -12.42
N LEU A 289 15.57 -1.61 -12.25
CA LEU A 289 16.19 -1.36 -10.96
C LEU A 289 16.39 0.13 -10.75
N SER A 290 16.29 0.58 -9.50
CA SER A 290 16.67 1.93 -9.13
C SER A 290 18.16 2.18 -9.41
N HIS A 291 18.46 3.36 -9.95
CA HIS A 291 19.83 3.83 -10.16
C HIS A 291 20.66 3.83 -8.86
N GLU A 292 20.02 4.05 -7.71
CA GLU A 292 20.65 3.95 -6.39
C GLU A 292 21.09 2.53 -6.05
N THR A 293 20.26 1.52 -6.36
CA THR A 293 20.57 0.10 -6.13
C THR A 293 21.79 -0.32 -6.93
N VAL A 294 21.87 0.05 -8.21
CA VAL A 294 23.01 -0.30 -9.05
C VAL A 294 24.27 0.48 -8.65
N ALA A 295 24.13 1.74 -8.22
CA ALA A 295 25.25 2.49 -7.64
C ALA A 295 25.76 1.86 -6.32
N HIS A 296 24.86 1.31 -5.50
CA HIS A 296 25.22 0.56 -4.31
C HIS A 296 26.01 -0.70 -4.66
N PHE A 297 25.53 -1.49 -5.63
CA PHE A 297 26.22 -2.67 -6.12
C PHE A 297 27.62 -2.36 -6.67
N GLN A 298 27.77 -1.30 -7.45
CA GLN A 298 29.07 -0.84 -7.96
C GLN A 298 30.09 -0.57 -6.83
N LYS A 299 29.62 -0.04 -5.70
CA LYS A 299 30.49 0.30 -4.56
C LYS A 299 30.84 -0.91 -3.71
N GLN A 300 29.92 -1.87 -3.58
CA GLN A 300 30.07 -2.99 -2.65
C GLN A 300 30.63 -4.26 -3.29
N PHE A 301 30.34 -4.52 -4.58
CA PHE A 301 30.81 -5.73 -5.25
C PHE A 301 32.33 -5.71 -5.45
N LYS A 302 32.96 -6.76 -4.92
CA LYS A 302 34.39 -7.05 -5.00
C LYS A 302 34.55 -8.52 -5.42
N PRO A 303 35.62 -8.87 -6.17
CA PRO A 303 35.89 -10.26 -6.55
C PRO A 303 36.02 -11.24 -5.37
N THR A 304 36.26 -10.72 -4.16
CA THR A 304 36.45 -11.50 -2.93
C THR A 304 35.17 -11.68 -2.12
N ASN A 305 34.03 -11.12 -2.53
CA ASN A 305 32.79 -11.26 -1.76
C ASN A 305 32.34 -12.73 -1.71
N SER A 306 32.01 -13.17 -0.50
CA SER A 306 31.35 -14.45 -0.27
C SER A 306 29.88 -14.38 -0.66
N ILE A 307 29.20 -15.53 -0.72
CA ILE A 307 27.75 -15.59 -0.96
C ILE A 307 27.00 -14.82 0.13
N ASP A 308 27.44 -14.90 1.39
CA ASP A 308 26.81 -14.20 2.51
C ASP A 308 26.92 -12.67 2.35
N ASP A 309 28.07 -12.17 1.89
CA ASP A 309 28.25 -10.75 1.58
C ASP A 309 27.30 -10.31 0.46
N LEU A 310 27.16 -11.11 -0.59
CA LEU A 310 26.29 -10.80 -1.73
C LEU A 310 24.80 -10.77 -1.31
N ILE A 311 24.38 -11.70 -0.45
CA ILE A 311 23.01 -11.69 0.11
C ILE A 311 22.81 -10.41 0.94
N GLN A 312 23.80 -10.03 1.77
CA GLN A 312 23.69 -8.81 2.57
C GLN A 312 23.60 -7.55 1.71
N ILE A 313 24.40 -7.46 0.65
CA ILE A 313 24.37 -6.35 -0.32
C ILE A 313 23.00 -6.30 -1.02
N LEU A 314 22.47 -7.46 -1.43
CA LEU A 314 21.15 -7.55 -2.04
C LEU A 314 20.05 -7.08 -1.08
N CYS A 315 20.10 -7.45 0.20
CA CYS A 315 19.12 -6.98 1.20
C CYS A 315 19.15 -5.47 1.44
N GLN A 316 20.21 -4.77 1.02
CA GLN A 316 20.35 -3.30 1.13
C GLN A 316 19.86 -2.55 -0.11
N SER A 317 19.33 -3.24 -1.13
CA SER A 317 18.75 -2.61 -2.32
C SER A 317 17.50 -1.80 -2.00
N GLN A 318 17.27 -0.72 -2.76
CA GLN A 318 16.17 0.21 -2.58
C GLN A 318 14.80 -0.46 -2.78
N GLU A 319 14.74 -1.49 -3.62
CA GLU A 319 13.52 -2.27 -3.86
C GLU A 319 13.03 -2.96 -2.58
N TYR A 320 13.94 -3.37 -1.70
CA TYR A 320 13.58 -3.97 -0.42
C TYR A 320 13.16 -2.94 0.63
N ALA A 321 13.46 -1.65 0.42
CA ALA A 321 12.99 -0.60 1.33
C ALA A 321 11.46 -0.55 1.37
N LEU A 322 10.75 -1.01 0.33
CA LEU A 322 9.29 -1.03 0.28
C LEU A 322 8.64 -2.08 1.20
N PHE A 323 9.39 -3.04 1.74
CA PHE A 323 8.81 -4.03 2.63
C PHE A 323 8.32 -3.40 3.94
N PRO A 324 7.07 -3.68 4.36
CA PRO A 324 6.53 -3.09 5.57
C PRO A 324 7.14 -3.75 6.81
N VAL A 325 7.62 -2.93 7.75
CA VAL A 325 7.98 -3.36 9.11
C VAL A 325 6.74 -3.20 9.98
N ARG A 326 6.36 -4.23 10.74
CA ARG A 326 5.16 -4.18 11.60
C ARG A 326 5.53 -4.16 13.08
N HIS A 327 4.56 -3.75 13.90
CA HIS A 327 4.74 -3.68 15.35
C HIS A 327 5.03 -5.07 15.96
N ASN A 328 6.10 -5.17 16.76
CA ASN A 328 6.63 -6.40 17.36
C ASN A 328 7.25 -7.43 16.38
N GLU A 329 7.44 -7.10 15.09
CA GLU A 329 8.17 -7.99 14.18
C GLU A 329 9.68 -8.03 14.47
N ASP A 330 10.22 -7.00 15.12
CA ASP A 330 11.59 -6.96 15.64
C ASP A 330 11.89 -8.19 16.53
N LYS A 331 10.99 -8.54 17.44
CA LYS A 331 11.15 -9.70 18.34
C LYS A 331 11.11 -11.03 17.59
N ILE A 332 10.27 -11.14 16.56
CA ILE A 332 10.15 -12.34 15.74
C ILE A 332 11.42 -12.50 14.89
N ASN A 333 11.88 -11.41 14.30
CA ASN A 333 13.11 -11.38 13.51
C ASN A 333 14.33 -11.69 14.38
N GLU A 334 14.41 -11.17 15.62
CA GLU A 334 15.47 -11.54 16.57
C GLU A 334 15.49 -13.04 16.87
N LYS A 335 14.31 -13.66 17.06
CA LYS A 335 14.22 -15.10 17.25
C LYS A 335 14.68 -15.85 15.99
N LEU A 336 14.24 -15.43 14.81
CA LEU A 336 14.62 -16.03 13.54
C LEU A 336 16.14 -15.94 13.29
N ILE A 337 16.75 -14.79 13.61
CA ILE A 337 18.20 -14.57 13.52
C ILE A 337 18.94 -15.59 14.40
N ARG A 338 18.47 -15.83 15.62
CA ARG A 338 19.05 -16.83 16.54
C ARG A 338 18.88 -18.26 16.00
N ASP A 339 17.69 -18.59 15.50
CA ASP A 339 17.37 -19.93 14.99
C ASP A 339 18.19 -20.26 13.73
N LEU A 340 18.47 -19.27 12.89
CA LEU A 340 19.26 -19.41 11.66
C LEU A 340 20.77 -19.24 11.87
N GLY A 341 21.22 -18.80 13.06
CA GLY A 341 22.64 -18.57 13.33
C GLY A 341 23.27 -17.44 12.51
N ILE A 342 22.48 -16.48 12.03
CA ILE A 342 22.96 -15.37 11.19
C ILE A 342 23.55 -14.27 12.09
N THR A 343 24.74 -13.78 11.75
CA THR A 343 25.34 -12.63 12.45
C THR A 343 24.96 -11.35 11.72
N THR A 344 24.01 -10.58 12.25
CA THR A 344 23.67 -9.27 11.67
C THR A 344 24.68 -8.22 12.13
N ILE A 345 25.30 -7.51 11.19
CA ILE A 345 26.12 -6.34 11.50
C ILE A 345 25.16 -5.24 11.96
N LYS A 346 25.23 -4.85 13.24
CA LYS A 346 24.61 -3.61 13.71
C LYS A 346 25.29 -2.47 12.97
N ASN A 347 24.67 -1.93 11.93
CA ASN A 347 25.11 -0.65 11.36
C ASN A 347 25.03 0.39 12.48
N GLY A 348 26.19 0.93 12.86
CA GLY A 348 26.33 1.88 13.95
C GLY A 348 25.53 3.14 13.69
N SER A 349 24.51 3.38 14.52
CA SER A 349 24.19 4.72 14.99
C SER A 349 24.56 4.73 16.47
N THR A 350 25.71 5.33 16.76
CA THR A 350 26.10 5.74 18.09
C THR A 350 25.00 6.59 18.69
N ASP A 351 24.55 6.22 19.89
CA ASP A 351 23.97 7.18 20.82
C ASP A 351 24.98 8.34 20.99
N SER A 352 24.60 9.52 20.51
CA SER A 352 25.15 10.81 20.92
C SER A 352 24.11 11.89 20.70
#